data_AF-B7F5M1-F1
#
_entry.id   AF-B7F5M1-F1
#
_cell.length_a   1.000
_cell.length_b   1.000
_cell.length_c   1.000
_cell.angle_alpha   90.00
_cell.angle_beta   90.00
_cell.angle_gamma   90.00
#
_symmetry.space_group_name_H-M   'P 1'
#
loop_
_entity.id
_entity.type
_entity.pdbx_description
1 polymer ?
#
loop_
_entity_poly.entity_id
_entity_poly.type
_entity_poly.pdbx_seq_one_letter_code
_entity_poly.pdbx_strand_id
1 'polypeptide(L)'
;MSDHVGLSAHGMAFVVAASRDFSSALPSGYLGLLNVTSDGDTGNRLLAVELDTMQNDEFRDINDSHVGIDINSLQSLRSYSAGYYNDDDNNNGFRNLTLISGKAMQVWVDYDRETTRIDVTMAPLAVAKPKRPLVSARYNLSKLLKDVAYIGFSAATGGTLRSRHYVLGWSFGLGRPAPAIDITKLPKLPRTVSKDRSRILQITLPLSTAAFLLPVGAAVFMLVRRHRRYSELLEDWEIEFGPHRVLYKDLFHATEGFKNSCILGIGGFGRVYRGVLPTSKSEIAVKRVSHGSRQGMKQFITEIVSLGCLQHRNLACATTWLLSTQW
;
A
#
# COMPACT_ATOMS: atom_id res chain seq x y z
N MET A 1 -25.08 1.23 0.26
CA MET A 1 -24.14 0.08 0.17
C MET A 1 -22.73 0.58 0.35
N SER A 2 -21.90 -0.03 1.18
CA SER A 2 -20.51 0.41 1.42
C SER A 2 -19.50 -0.63 0.94
N ASP A 3 -18.32 -0.17 0.55
CA ASP A 3 -17.18 -1.03 0.22
C ASP A 3 -16.52 -1.63 1.50
N HIS A 4 -16.89 -1.16 2.70
CA HIS A 4 -16.43 -1.69 4.00
C HIS A 4 -17.56 -2.42 4.72
N VAL A 5 -17.29 -3.63 5.23
CA VAL A 5 -18.29 -4.43 5.94
C VAL A 5 -18.66 -3.75 7.27
N GLY A 6 -19.95 -3.44 7.44
CA GLY A 6 -20.49 -2.89 8.69
C GLY A 6 -20.29 -1.39 8.91
N LEU A 7 -19.71 -0.65 7.95
CA LEU A 7 -19.51 0.79 8.03
C LEU A 7 -20.01 1.47 6.76
N SER A 8 -20.73 2.57 6.87
CA SER A 8 -21.17 3.41 5.75
C SER A 8 -21.02 4.87 6.16
N ALA A 9 -20.90 5.75 5.18
CA ALA A 9 -20.96 7.19 5.39
C ALA A 9 -21.32 7.92 4.09
N HIS A 10 -21.94 9.10 4.13
CA HIS A 10 -22.60 9.69 5.31
C HIS A 10 -24.09 9.41 5.30
N GLY A 11 -24.73 9.53 4.14
CA GLY A 11 -26.13 9.20 3.99
C GLY A 11 -26.68 9.74 2.69
N MET A 12 -28.01 9.77 2.62
CA MET A 12 -28.73 10.41 1.54
C MET A 12 -29.97 11.10 2.08
N ALA A 13 -30.50 12.07 1.36
CA ALA A 13 -31.69 12.80 1.74
C ALA A 13 -32.66 12.96 0.58
N PHE A 14 -33.95 12.90 0.88
CA PHE A 14 -34.99 13.51 0.04
C PHE A 14 -35.07 15.00 0.38
N VAL A 15 -35.14 15.87 -0.63
CA VAL A 15 -34.98 17.32 -0.46
C VAL A 15 -36.11 18.07 -1.13
N VAL A 16 -36.63 19.09 -0.44
CA VAL A 16 -37.51 20.11 -1.00
C VAL A 16 -36.91 21.48 -0.70
N ALA A 17 -36.51 22.23 -1.73
CA ALA A 17 -35.78 23.49 -1.56
C ALA A 17 -36.32 24.61 -2.46
N ALA A 18 -36.16 25.86 -2.02
CA ALA A 18 -36.51 27.03 -2.83
C ALA A 18 -35.50 27.34 -3.95
N SER A 19 -34.31 26.72 -3.93
CA SER A 19 -33.23 26.89 -4.91
C SER A 19 -32.69 25.55 -5.38
N ARG A 20 -32.07 25.54 -6.57
CA ARG A 20 -31.27 24.42 -7.11
C ARG A 20 -29.77 24.64 -6.95
N ASP A 21 -29.37 25.82 -6.47
CA ASP A 21 -27.96 26.16 -6.28
C ASP A 21 -27.46 25.61 -4.95
N PHE A 22 -26.68 24.54 -5.05
CA PHE A 22 -25.94 23.91 -3.95
C PHE A 22 -24.43 23.94 -4.23
N SER A 23 -23.96 24.90 -5.04
CA SER A 23 -22.56 24.98 -5.49
C SER A 23 -21.57 25.19 -4.33
N SER A 24 -22.03 25.78 -3.23
CA SER A 24 -21.25 26.01 -2.01
C SER A 24 -21.45 24.93 -0.94
N ALA A 25 -22.27 23.90 -1.21
CA ALA A 25 -22.54 22.85 -0.24
C ALA A 25 -21.34 21.90 -0.10
N LEU A 26 -21.12 21.41 1.12
CA LEU A 26 -20.02 20.53 1.45
C LEU A 26 -20.41 19.05 1.32
N PRO A 27 -19.44 18.16 1.06
CA PRO A 27 -19.65 16.71 1.08
C PRO A 27 -19.67 16.20 2.54
N SER A 28 -19.48 14.90 2.72
CA SER A 28 -19.47 14.24 4.03
C SER A 28 -20.80 14.41 4.78
N GLY A 29 -20.78 14.69 6.09
CA GLY A 29 -22.00 14.83 6.90
C GLY A 29 -22.89 16.02 6.49
N TYR A 30 -22.42 16.92 5.61
CA TYR A 30 -23.26 17.98 5.06
C TYR A 30 -24.21 17.53 3.95
N LEU A 31 -24.14 16.25 3.54
CA LEU A 31 -25.02 15.62 2.55
C LEU A 31 -25.11 16.33 1.20
N GLY A 32 -24.21 17.27 0.89
CA GLY A 32 -24.30 18.12 -0.30
C GLY A 32 -25.44 19.15 -0.23
N LEU A 33 -25.92 19.50 0.97
CA LEU A 33 -27.04 20.41 1.19
C LEU A 33 -26.62 21.76 1.78
N LEU A 34 -25.66 21.73 2.70
CA LEU A 34 -25.28 22.88 3.52
C LEU A 34 -23.75 22.99 3.61
N ASN A 35 -23.27 24.06 4.25
CA ASN A 35 -21.87 24.21 4.62
C ASN A 35 -21.76 24.75 6.05
N VAL A 36 -20.53 24.84 6.55
CA VAL A 36 -20.22 25.30 7.93
C VAL A 36 -20.90 26.63 8.28
N THR A 37 -21.03 27.54 7.32
CA THR A 37 -21.58 28.88 7.54
C THR A 37 -23.08 28.98 7.28
N SER A 38 -23.63 28.12 6.43
CA SER A 38 -25.04 28.15 6.06
C SER A 38 -25.88 27.24 6.95
N ASP A 39 -25.30 26.27 7.65
CA ASP A 39 -26.04 25.39 8.56
C ASP A 39 -26.80 26.20 9.65
N GLY A 40 -28.12 26.06 9.68
CA GLY A 40 -29.02 26.83 10.55
C GLY A 40 -29.56 28.14 9.94
N ASP A 41 -29.07 28.57 8.78
CA ASP A 41 -29.53 29.80 8.14
C ASP A 41 -30.93 29.65 7.53
N THR A 42 -31.87 30.46 7.99
CA THR A 42 -33.23 30.54 7.43
C THR A 42 -33.28 30.90 5.94
N GLY A 43 -32.22 31.51 5.40
CA GLY A 43 -32.06 31.83 3.98
C GLY A 43 -31.95 30.61 3.07
N ASN A 44 -31.53 29.45 3.60
CA ASN A 44 -31.41 28.19 2.86
C ASN A 44 -32.73 27.76 2.23
N ARG A 45 -33.83 27.96 2.98
CA ARG A 45 -35.20 27.60 2.59
C ARG A 45 -35.30 26.18 2.05
N LEU A 46 -34.81 25.22 2.84
CA LEU A 46 -34.83 23.79 2.52
C LEU A 46 -35.43 22.95 3.65
N LEU A 47 -36.14 21.91 3.23
CA LEU A 47 -36.58 20.77 4.01
C LEU A 47 -35.80 19.56 3.48
N ALA A 48 -35.23 18.76 4.37
CA ALA A 48 -34.72 17.45 4.01
C ALA A 48 -35.29 16.36 4.91
N VAL A 49 -35.42 15.16 4.35
CA VAL A 49 -35.62 13.93 5.11
C VAL A 49 -34.38 13.08 4.88
N GLU A 50 -33.50 13.06 5.88
CA GLU A 50 -32.23 12.36 5.82
C GLU A 50 -32.37 10.88 6.23
N LEU A 51 -31.57 10.05 5.58
CA LEU A 51 -31.28 8.67 5.92
C LEU A 51 -29.80 8.62 6.27
N ASP A 52 -29.50 8.88 7.53
CA ASP A 52 -28.14 9.04 8.01
C ASP A 52 -27.55 7.70 8.46
N THR A 53 -26.33 7.42 8.00
CA THR A 53 -25.60 6.17 8.24
C THR A 53 -24.32 6.35 9.07
N MET A 54 -24.10 7.54 9.65
CA MET A 54 -22.92 7.87 10.43
C MET A 54 -23.24 8.93 11.48
N GLN A 55 -23.00 8.62 12.76
CA GLN A 55 -23.22 9.58 13.83
C GLN A 55 -22.21 10.73 13.78
N ASN A 56 -22.72 11.95 13.63
CA ASN A 56 -22.00 13.20 13.70
C ASN A 56 -22.41 13.99 14.96
N ASP A 57 -21.54 14.01 15.98
CA ASP A 57 -21.82 14.71 17.25
C ASP A 57 -22.04 16.23 17.06
N GLU A 58 -21.41 16.83 16.05
CA GLU A 58 -21.59 18.24 15.65
C GLU A 58 -23.05 18.55 15.29
N PHE A 59 -23.73 17.61 14.63
CA PHE A 59 -25.13 17.73 14.19
C PHE A 59 -26.11 17.16 15.24
N ARG A 60 -25.58 16.66 16.36
CA ARG A 60 -26.34 16.06 17.48
C ARG A 60 -27.16 14.85 17.07
N ASP A 61 -26.56 14.02 16.23
CA ASP A 61 -27.15 12.78 15.78
C ASP A 61 -27.41 11.84 16.96
N ILE A 62 -28.55 11.16 16.91
CA ILE A 62 -29.00 10.28 17.98
C ILE A 62 -28.33 8.90 17.96
N ASN A 63 -27.77 8.49 16.82
CA ASN A 63 -27.01 7.26 16.58
C ASN A 63 -26.52 7.24 15.11
N ASP A 64 -25.82 6.18 14.73
CA ASP A 64 -25.22 5.94 13.41
C ASP A 64 -26.18 5.34 12.36
N SER A 65 -27.49 5.26 12.64
CA SER A 65 -28.48 4.75 11.70
C SER A 65 -29.85 5.32 12.03
N HIS A 66 -30.11 6.54 11.58
CA HIS A 66 -31.35 7.25 11.90
C HIS A 66 -32.01 7.91 10.68
N VAL A 67 -33.27 8.27 10.87
CA VAL A 67 -34.04 9.08 9.92
C VAL A 67 -34.37 10.42 10.56
N GLY A 68 -34.06 11.50 9.86
CA GLY A 68 -34.21 12.86 10.34
C GLY A 68 -35.18 13.70 9.49
N ILE A 69 -35.71 14.76 10.09
CA ILE A 69 -36.49 15.80 9.41
C ILE A 69 -35.79 17.12 9.67
N ASP A 70 -35.18 17.66 8.62
CA ASP A 70 -34.25 18.78 8.69
C ASP A 70 -34.89 20.02 8.11
N ILE A 71 -34.75 21.14 8.82
CA ILE A 71 -35.26 22.44 8.37
C ILE A 71 -34.12 23.43 8.42
N ASN A 72 -33.57 23.78 7.27
CA ASN A 72 -32.45 24.72 7.11
C ASN A 72 -31.16 24.36 7.89
N SER A 73 -31.11 23.22 8.56
CA SER A 73 -29.99 22.78 9.38
C SER A 73 -29.86 21.26 9.33
N LEU A 74 -28.63 20.75 9.48
CA LEU A 74 -28.35 19.32 9.68
C LEU A 74 -28.69 18.85 11.08
N GLN A 75 -28.88 19.77 12.03
CA GLN A 75 -29.50 19.40 13.30
C GLN A 75 -31.00 19.16 13.06
N SER A 76 -31.35 17.88 12.93
CA SER A 76 -32.71 17.40 12.78
C SER A 76 -33.72 18.05 13.74
N LEU A 77 -34.82 18.59 13.21
CA LEU A 77 -35.95 19.07 14.02
C LEU A 77 -36.57 17.92 14.82
N ARG A 78 -36.67 16.75 14.17
CA ARG A 78 -37.06 15.47 14.77
C ARG A 78 -36.33 14.35 14.06
N SER A 79 -35.75 13.45 14.82
CA SER A 79 -35.12 12.23 14.31
C SER A 79 -35.54 11.01 15.13
N TYR A 80 -35.41 9.82 14.53
CA TYR A 80 -35.63 8.55 15.21
C TYR A 80 -34.74 7.45 14.62
N SER A 81 -34.34 6.47 15.43
CA SER A 81 -33.54 5.33 14.95
C SER A 81 -34.27 4.62 13.81
N ALA A 82 -33.54 4.25 12.77
CA ALA A 82 -34.12 3.67 11.57
C ALA A 82 -34.85 2.35 11.88
N GLY A 83 -36.12 2.28 11.50
CA GLY A 83 -37.00 1.17 11.83
C GLY A 83 -38.42 1.40 11.36
N TYR A 84 -39.30 0.46 11.67
CA TYR A 84 -40.70 0.53 11.27
C TYR A 84 -41.61 -0.17 12.26
N TYR A 85 -42.86 0.25 12.33
CA TYR A 85 -43.86 -0.42 13.14
C TYR A 85 -44.59 -1.48 12.32
N ASN A 86 -44.73 -2.67 12.87
CA ASN A 86 -45.57 -3.71 12.30
C ASN A 86 -47.00 -3.57 12.82
N ASP A 87 -47.95 -3.32 11.91
CA ASP A 87 -49.34 -3.05 12.29
C ASP A 87 -50.06 -4.29 12.87
N ASP A 88 -49.53 -5.49 12.64
CA ASP A 88 -50.10 -6.76 13.10
C ASP A 88 -49.65 -7.16 14.52
N ASP A 89 -48.81 -6.37 15.18
CA ASP A 89 -48.15 -6.76 16.43
C ASP A 89 -48.70 -5.97 17.64
N ASN A 90 -49.38 -6.67 18.55
CA ASN A 90 -50.08 -6.07 19.71
C ASN A 90 -49.14 -5.51 20.79
N ASN A 91 -47.82 -5.76 20.73
CA ASN A 91 -46.86 -5.37 21.77
C ASN A 91 -45.84 -4.33 21.25
N ASN A 92 -46.34 -3.15 20.88
CA ASN A 92 -45.58 -1.96 20.43
C ASN A 92 -44.77 -2.09 19.12
N GLY A 93 -44.65 -3.29 18.55
CA GLY A 93 -44.47 -3.61 17.13
C GLY A 93 -43.26 -3.05 16.38
N PHE A 94 -42.32 -2.37 17.05
CA PHE A 94 -41.18 -1.74 16.38
C PHE A 94 -40.13 -2.77 15.93
N ARG A 95 -39.70 -2.67 14.67
CA ARG A 95 -38.67 -3.50 14.05
C ARG A 95 -37.53 -2.61 13.57
N ASN A 96 -36.33 -2.87 14.07
CA ASN A 96 -35.13 -2.18 13.60
C ASN A 96 -34.92 -2.43 12.10
N LEU A 97 -34.54 -1.37 11.38
CA LEU A 97 -34.26 -1.43 9.96
C LEU A 97 -32.94 -0.73 9.67
N THR A 98 -31.85 -1.50 9.77
CA THR A 98 -30.48 -1.00 9.57
C THR A 98 -30.26 -0.48 8.15
N LEU A 99 -30.01 0.82 8.00
CA LEU A 99 -29.86 1.50 6.70
C LEU A 99 -28.72 0.92 5.86
N ILE A 100 -27.65 0.45 6.53
CA ILE A 100 -26.48 -0.14 5.87
C ILE A 100 -26.64 -1.62 5.51
N SER A 101 -27.83 -2.21 5.70
CA SER A 101 -28.10 -3.64 5.44
C SER A 101 -27.92 -4.07 3.99
N GLY A 102 -27.86 -3.12 3.05
CA GLY A 102 -27.76 -3.39 1.61
C GLY A 102 -29.05 -3.97 0.99
N LYS A 103 -30.14 -4.02 1.77
CA LYS A 103 -31.46 -4.43 1.30
C LYS A 103 -32.25 -3.22 0.84
N ALA A 104 -33.09 -3.38 -0.18
CA ALA A 104 -33.96 -2.32 -0.64
C ALA A 104 -35.04 -2.00 0.41
N MET A 105 -35.27 -0.71 0.61
CA MET A 105 -36.25 -0.16 1.54
C MET A 105 -37.13 0.83 0.78
N GLN A 106 -38.34 1.06 1.30
CA GLN A 106 -39.21 2.11 0.82
C GLN A 106 -39.42 3.12 1.94
N VAL A 107 -39.36 4.41 1.57
CA VAL A 107 -39.58 5.55 2.46
C VAL A 107 -40.73 6.36 1.88
N TRP A 108 -41.68 6.73 2.73
CA TRP A 108 -42.79 7.61 2.42
C TRP A 108 -42.63 8.90 3.21
N VAL A 109 -42.75 10.03 2.53
CA VAL A 109 -42.74 11.37 3.13
C VAL A 109 -44.06 12.02 2.77
N ASP A 110 -44.92 12.19 3.76
CA ASP A 110 -46.23 12.79 3.59
C ASP A 110 -46.29 14.14 4.29
N TYR A 111 -46.88 15.12 3.62
CA TYR A 111 -47.14 16.43 4.20
C TYR A 111 -48.63 16.72 4.19
N ASP A 112 -49.18 16.97 5.37
CA ASP A 112 -50.54 17.47 5.56
C ASP A 112 -50.50 18.97 5.84
N ARG A 113 -51.11 19.75 4.92
CA ARG A 113 -51.18 21.21 4.99
C ARG A 113 -52.07 21.70 6.14
N GLU A 114 -53.17 21.01 6.43
CA GLU A 114 -54.14 21.44 7.44
C GLU A 114 -53.55 21.31 8.84
N THR A 115 -52.91 20.17 9.11
CA THR A 115 -52.27 19.92 10.40
C THR A 115 -50.81 20.42 10.46
N THR A 116 -50.27 20.90 9.34
CA THR A 116 -48.87 21.30 9.13
C THR A 116 -47.89 20.20 9.54
N ARG A 117 -48.24 18.95 9.25
CA ARG A 117 -47.54 17.77 9.75
C ARG A 117 -46.75 17.10 8.63
N ILE A 118 -45.50 16.80 8.91
CA ILE A 118 -44.61 15.98 8.09
C ILE A 118 -44.52 14.62 8.77
N ASP A 119 -44.93 13.58 8.07
CA ASP A 119 -44.83 12.19 8.52
C ASP A 119 -43.86 11.44 7.62
N VAL A 120 -42.86 10.82 8.24
CA VAL A 120 -41.92 9.95 7.55
C VAL A 120 -42.17 8.53 8.01
N THR A 121 -42.42 7.64 7.06
CA THR A 121 -42.61 6.22 7.29
C THR A 121 -41.59 5.46 6.47
N MET A 122 -41.07 4.34 6.97
CA MET A 122 -40.20 3.46 6.19
C MET A 122 -40.52 2.00 6.46
N ALA A 123 -40.15 1.11 5.54
CA ALA A 123 -40.24 -0.34 5.69
C ALA A 123 -39.34 -1.05 4.65
N PRO A 124 -39.07 -2.37 4.79
CA PRO A 124 -38.49 -3.14 3.69
C PRO A 124 -39.37 -3.07 2.43
N LEU A 125 -38.76 -3.12 1.24
CA LEU A 125 -39.43 -2.84 -0.03
C LEU A 125 -40.72 -3.64 -0.31
N ALA A 126 -40.81 -4.89 0.18
CA ALA A 126 -41.97 -5.77 -0.03
C ALA A 126 -43.01 -5.71 1.10
N VAL A 127 -42.86 -4.78 2.05
CA VAL A 127 -43.76 -4.59 3.19
C VAL A 127 -44.66 -3.38 2.90
N ALA A 128 -45.96 -3.53 3.14
CA ALA A 128 -46.92 -2.44 3.00
C ALA A 128 -46.56 -1.27 3.93
N LYS A 129 -46.90 -0.04 3.53
CA LYS A 129 -46.66 1.16 4.32
C LYS A 129 -47.29 1.01 5.72
N PRO A 130 -46.49 1.05 6.81
CA PRO A 130 -47.01 1.08 8.18
C PRO A 130 -48.00 2.22 8.42
N LYS A 131 -49.05 1.98 9.22
CA LYS A 131 -49.99 3.03 9.63
C LYS A 131 -49.36 4.05 10.56
N ARG A 132 -48.46 3.59 11.43
CA ARG A 132 -47.74 4.46 12.37
C ARG A 132 -46.46 4.99 11.72
N PRO A 133 -46.30 6.33 11.61
CA PRO A 133 -45.07 6.90 11.07
C PRO A 133 -43.88 6.62 12.00
N LEU A 134 -42.69 6.53 11.40
CA LEU A 134 -41.44 6.39 12.14
C LEU A 134 -41.14 7.67 12.93
N VAL A 135 -41.22 8.81 12.24
CA VAL A 135 -40.96 10.12 12.82
C VAL A 135 -41.95 11.13 12.25
N SER A 136 -42.39 12.05 13.12
CA SER A 136 -43.36 13.09 12.78
C SER A 136 -42.87 14.44 13.29
N ALA A 137 -43.02 15.48 12.48
CA ALA A 137 -42.76 16.87 12.88
C ALA A 137 -43.92 17.78 12.47
N ARG A 138 -44.14 18.85 13.23
CA ARG A 138 -45.06 19.93 12.83
C ARG A 138 -44.26 21.12 12.32
N TYR A 139 -44.42 21.44 11.05
CA TYR A 139 -43.80 22.60 10.43
C TYR A 139 -44.66 23.13 9.29
N ASN A 140 -44.92 24.44 9.30
CA ASN A 140 -45.67 25.09 8.22
C ASN A 140 -44.73 25.37 7.04
N LEU A 141 -44.82 24.56 5.98
CA LEU A 141 -43.95 24.69 4.81
C LEU A 141 -44.14 26.01 4.05
N SER A 142 -45.27 26.71 4.23
CA SER A 142 -45.46 28.05 3.67
C SER A 142 -44.50 29.10 4.25
N LYS A 143 -43.89 28.83 5.42
CA LYS A 143 -42.83 29.68 5.99
C LYS A 143 -41.51 29.54 5.24
N LEU A 144 -41.31 28.40 4.58
CA LEU A 144 -40.08 27.99 3.93
C LEU A 144 -40.17 28.20 2.42
N LEU A 145 -41.25 27.72 1.82
CA LEU A 145 -41.50 27.66 0.38
C LEU A 145 -42.64 28.62 0.05
N LYS A 146 -42.31 29.72 -0.62
CA LYS A 146 -43.29 30.77 -0.97
C LYS A 146 -43.94 30.53 -2.33
N ASP A 147 -43.11 30.20 -3.33
CA ASP A 147 -43.53 30.08 -4.72
C ASP A 147 -43.09 28.72 -5.29
N VAL A 148 -42.01 28.73 -6.08
CA VAL A 148 -41.45 27.53 -6.70
C VAL A 148 -40.60 26.77 -5.70
N ALA A 149 -40.82 25.46 -5.63
CA ALA A 149 -39.97 24.53 -4.90
C ALA A 149 -39.45 23.45 -5.85
N TYR A 150 -38.22 23.02 -5.58
CA TYR A 150 -37.55 21.95 -6.30
C TYR A 150 -37.47 20.75 -5.40
N ILE A 151 -37.72 19.58 -5.97
CA ILE A 151 -37.72 18.30 -5.26
C ILE A 151 -36.64 17.43 -5.88
N GLY A 152 -35.87 16.76 -5.04
CA GLY A 152 -34.83 15.86 -5.50
C GLY A 152 -34.24 15.02 -4.39
N PHE A 153 -33.07 14.48 -4.69
CA PHE A 153 -32.28 13.70 -3.74
C PHE A 153 -30.87 14.26 -3.70
N SER A 154 -30.27 14.25 -2.52
CA SER A 154 -28.85 14.51 -2.34
C SER A 154 -28.21 13.36 -1.57
N ALA A 155 -26.92 13.16 -1.77
CA ALA A 155 -26.18 12.15 -1.05
C ALA A 155 -24.70 12.52 -1.02
N ALA A 156 -24.02 12.12 0.04
CA ALA A 156 -22.58 12.32 0.18
C ALA A 156 -21.90 11.09 0.76
N THR A 157 -20.60 10.99 0.49
CA THR A 157 -19.70 9.96 1.03
C THR A 157 -18.60 10.60 1.83
N GLY A 158 -18.05 9.86 2.79
CA GLY A 158 -16.88 10.32 3.56
C GLY A 158 -15.60 10.18 2.75
N GLY A 159 -14.54 10.91 3.14
CA GLY A 159 -13.25 10.85 2.43
C GLY A 159 -12.65 9.44 2.37
N THR A 160 -12.76 8.68 3.45
CA THR A 160 -12.16 7.33 3.57
C THR A 160 -13.17 6.21 3.31
N LEU A 161 -14.45 6.44 3.62
CA LEU A 161 -15.53 5.45 3.49
C LEU A 161 -16.29 5.66 2.17
N ARG A 162 -16.08 4.74 1.23
CA ARG A 162 -16.81 4.73 -0.04
C ARG A 162 -18.15 4.03 0.11
N SER A 163 -19.22 4.81 -0.03
CA SER A 163 -20.59 4.33 -0.06
C SER A 163 -21.24 4.64 -1.40
N ARG A 164 -22.20 3.82 -1.80
CA ARG A 164 -23.06 4.02 -2.96
C ARG A 164 -24.50 4.10 -2.49
N HIS A 165 -25.18 5.15 -2.94
CA HIS A 165 -26.56 5.48 -2.61
C HIS A 165 -27.40 5.34 -3.87
N TYR A 166 -28.51 4.58 -3.79
CA TYR A 166 -29.32 4.23 -4.95
C TYR A 166 -30.79 4.55 -4.69
N VAL A 167 -31.38 5.37 -5.55
CA VAL A 167 -32.84 5.49 -5.68
C VAL A 167 -33.27 4.53 -6.78
N LEU A 168 -33.91 3.42 -6.41
CA LEU A 168 -34.34 2.40 -7.38
C LEU A 168 -35.57 2.86 -8.18
N GLY A 169 -36.43 3.66 -7.55
CA GLY A 169 -37.63 4.24 -8.14
C GLY A 169 -38.22 5.25 -7.18
N TRP A 170 -38.97 6.20 -7.72
CA TRP A 170 -39.66 7.22 -6.93
C TRP A 170 -40.95 7.64 -7.64
N SER A 171 -41.88 8.15 -6.86
CA SER A 171 -43.18 8.64 -7.30
C SER A 171 -43.55 9.85 -6.47
N PHE A 172 -44.20 10.83 -7.08
CA PHE A 172 -44.58 12.07 -6.40
C PHE A 172 -46.05 12.40 -6.66
N GLY A 173 -46.72 12.93 -5.62
CA GLY A 173 -48.09 13.40 -5.67
C GLY A 173 -48.23 14.71 -4.92
N LEU A 174 -48.87 15.70 -5.54
CA LEU A 174 -49.21 16.98 -4.93
C LEU A 174 -50.73 17.16 -4.99
N GLY A 175 -51.36 17.42 -3.85
CA GLY A 175 -52.82 17.49 -3.73
C GLY A 175 -53.52 16.12 -3.91
N ARG A 176 -52.75 15.04 -4.04
CA ARG A 176 -53.22 13.65 -4.13
C ARG A 176 -52.13 12.70 -3.64
N PRO A 177 -52.47 11.47 -3.21
CA PRO A 177 -51.48 10.45 -2.90
C PRO A 177 -50.55 10.19 -4.09
N ALA A 178 -49.26 9.94 -3.82
CA ALA A 178 -48.32 9.52 -4.85
C ALA A 178 -48.75 8.15 -5.43
N PRO A 179 -48.62 7.93 -6.75
CA PRO A 179 -48.89 6.62 -7.34
C PRO A 179 -48.04 5.52 -6.70
N ALA A 180 -48.60 4.33 -6.50
CA ALA A 180 -47.84 3.20 -5.98
C ALA A 180 -46.70 2.81 -6.95
N ILE A 181 -45.52 2.53 -6.39
CA ILE A 181 -44.36 2.08 -7.16
C ILE A 181 -44.56 0.60 -7.51
N ASP A 182 -44.51 0.29 -8.82
CA ASP A 182 -44.51 -1.09 -9.30
C ASP A 182 -43.15 -1.74 -9.02
N ILE A 183 -43.10 -2.45 -7.89
CA ILE A 183 -41.90 -3.11 -7.37
C ILE A 183 -41.28 -4.09 -8.38
N THR A 184 -42.10 -4.68 -9.25
CA THR A 184 -41.65 -5.66 -10.25
C THR A 184 -40.81 -5.04 -11.37
N LYS A 185 -40.95 -3.73 -11.59
CA LYS A 185 -40.23 -2.96 -12.60
C LYS A 185 -38.95 -2.31 -12.07
N LEU A 186 -38.68 -2.43 -10.77
CA LEU A 186 -37.50 -1.81 -10.17
C LEU A 186 -36.21 -2.51 -10.61
N PRO A 187 -35.12 -1.75 -10.85
CA PRO A 187 -33.83 -2.34 -11.15
C PRO A 187 -33.31 -3.13 -9.94
N LYS A 188 -32.59 -4.21 -10.22
CA LYS A 188 -31.90 -4.98 -9.17
C LYS A 188 -30.71 -4.18 -8.65
N LEU A 189 -30.52 -4.18 -7.33
CA LEU A 189 -29.35 -3.58 -6.71
C LEU A 189 -28.06 -4.22 -7.26
N PRO A 190 -27.04 -3.42 -7.62
CA PRO A 190 -25.74 -3.95 -8.00
C PRO A 190 -25.20 -4.83 -6.88
N ARG A 191 -24.81 -6.08 -7.20
CA ARG A 191 -24.13 -6.94 -6.23
C ARG A 191 -22.72 -6.40 -6.03
N THR A 192 -22.47 -5.78 -4.88
CA THR A 192 -21.10 -5.58 -4.40
C THR A 192 -20.56 -6.94 -4.01
N VAL A 193 -19.85 -7.59 -4.94
CA VAL A 193 -18.91 -8.65 -4.56
C VAL A 193 -17.85 -7.91 -3.75
N SER A 194 -17.93 -7.98 -2.42
CA SER A 194 -16.79 -7.63 -1.60
C SER A 194 -15.66 -8.52 -2.11
N LYS A 195 -14.71 -7.93 -2.84
CA LYS A 195 -13.39 -8.54 -2.95
C LYS A 195 -12.87 -8.48 -1.52
N ASP A 196 -13.17 -9.50 -0.74
CA ASP A 196 -12.43 -9.83 0.46
C ASP A 196 -11.00 -10.03 -0.02
N ARG A 197 -10.26 -8.93 -0.09
CA ARG A 197 -8.82 -8.96 -0.21
C ARG A 197 -8.39 -9.58 1.10
N SER A 198 -8.14 -10.89 1.07
CA SER A 198 -7.89 -11.66 2.27
C SER A 198 -6.81 -10.94 3.08
N ARG A 199 -7.02 -10.80 4.40
CA ARG A 199 -5.99 -10.25 5.30
C ARG A 199 -4.66 -10.97 5.12
N ILE A 200 -4.71 -12.23 4.68
CA ILE A 200 -3.57 -13.06 4.29
C ILE A 200 -2.74 -12.34 3.21
N LEU A 201 -3.33 -11.83 2.12
CA LEU A 201 -2.57 -11.15 1.05
C LEU A 201 -1.85 -9.87 1.54
N GLN A 202 -2.45 -9.12 2.47
CA GLN A 202 -1.84 -7.91 3.04
C GLN A 202 -0.66 -8.22 3.98
N ILE A 203 -0.64 -9.39 4.62
CA ILE A 203 0.45 -9.82 5.51
C ILE A 203 1.52 -10.59 4.73
N THR A 204 1.11 -11.47 3.80
CA THR A 204 2.02 -12.33 3.03
C THR A 204 2.90 -11.52 2.08
N LEU A 205 2.39 -10.44 1.48
CA LEU A 205 3.16 -9.63 0.53
C LEU A 205 4.37 -8.91 1.16
N PRO A 206 4.23 -8.14 2.27
CA PRO A 206 5.39 -7.52 2.91
C PRO A 206 6.34 -8.56 3.53
N LEU A 207 5.81 -9.66 4.06
CA LEU A 207 6.64 -10.73 4.65
C LEU A 207 7.50 -11.44 3.59
N SER A 208 6.93 -11.72 2.42
CA SER A 208 7.66 -12.31 1.28
C SER A 208 8.71 -11.35 0.72
N THR A 209 8.37 -10.06 0.65
CA THR A 209 9.30 -9.02 0.17
C THR A 209 10.50 -8.87 1.12
N ALA A 210 10.26 -8.84 2.44
CA ALA A 210 11.33 -8.77 3.44
C ALA A 210 12.21 -10.04 3.43
N ALA A 211 11.60 -11.21 3.31
CA ALA A 211 12.33 -12.49 3.23
C ALA A 211 13.23 -12.59 1.99
N PHE A 212 12.91 -11.87 0.90
CA PHE A 212 13.74 -11.86 -0.31
C PHE A 212 14.86 -10.80 -0.24
N LEU A 213 14.60 -9.62 0.33
CA LEU A 213 15.59 -8.54 0.37
C LEU A 213 16.73 -8.79 1.37
N LEU A 214 16.46 -9.43 2.50
CA LEU A 214 17.47 -9.75 3.53
C LEU A 214 18.63 -10.65 3.00
N PRO A 215 18.38 -11.80 2.34
CA PRO A 215 19.45 -12.64 1.83
C PRO A 215 20.22 -11.99 0.67
N VAL A 216 19.54 -11.21 -0.20
CA VAL A 216 20.21 -10.46 -1.27
C VAL A 216 21.15 -9.40 -0.70
N GLY A 217 20.70 -8.64 0.30
CA GLY A 217 21.55 -7.67 1.00
C GLY A 217 22.75 -8.34 1.69
N ALA A 218 22.52 -9.49 2.35
CA ALA A 218 23.59 -10.27 2.97
C ALA A 218 24.60 -10.82 1.95
N ALA A 219 24.13 -11.31 0.79
CA ALA A 219 24.98 -11.80 -0.29
C ALA A 219 25.84 -10.68 -0.89
N VAL A 220 25.25 -9.51 -1.17
CA VAL A 220 25.99 -8.33 -1.64
C VAL A 220 27.02 -7.89 -0.61
N PHE A 221 26.65 -7.81 0.66
CA PHE A 221 27.59 -7.47 1.74
C PHE A 221 28.75 -8.47 1.84
N MET A 222 28.46 -9.77 1.75
CA MET A 222 29.48 -10.84 1.72
C MET A 222 30.42 -10.71 0.52
N LEU A 223 29.89 -10.42 -0.68
CA LEU A 223 30.68 -10.21 -1.89
C LEU A 223 31.58 -8.98 -1.77
N VAL A 224 31.06 -7.85 -1.28
CA VAL A 224 31.84 -6.63 -1.04
C VAL A 224 32.95 -6.87 -0.01
N ARG A 225 32.63 -7.55 1.09
CA ARG A 225 33.61 -7.90 2.13
C ARG A 225 34.69 -8.84 1.59
N ARG A 226 34.32 -9.81 0.75
CA ARG A 226 35.28 -10.71 0.08
C ARG A 226 36.19 -9.92 -0.87
N HIS A 227 35.65 -8.99 -1.64
CA HIS A 227 36.42 -8.17 -2.58
C HIS A 227 37.44 -7.28 -1.86
N ARG A 228 37.03 -6.65 -0.74
CA ARG A 228 37.95 -5.85 0.09
C ARG A 228 39.08 -6.69 0.68
N ARG A 229 38.77 -7.89 1.18
CA ARG A 229 39.78 -8.81 1.75
C ARG A 229 40.76 -9.34 0.70
N TYR A 230 40.31 -9.54 -0.54
CA TYR A 230 41.18 -9.92 -1.65
C TYR A 230 42.10 -8.78 -2.08
N SER A 231 41.62 -7.53 -1.99
CA SER A 231 42.46 -6.35 -2.24
C SER A 231 43.56 -6.17 -1.18
N GLU A 232 43.34 -6.61 0.06
CA GLU A 232 44.36 -6.64 1.12
C GLU A 232 45.40 -7.76 0.94
N LEU A 233 45.08 -8.79 0.13
CA LEU A 233 46.00 -9.91 -0.16
C LEU A 233 46.92 -9.65 -1.36
N LEU A 234 46.63 -8.63 -2.19
CA LEU A 234 47.58 -8.14 -3.17
C LEU A 234 48.57 -7.22 -2.45
N GLU A 235 49.73 -7.75 -2.07
CA GLU A 235 50.80 -6.94 -1.49
C GLU A 235 51.33 -5.95 -2.53
N ASP A 236 51.63 -4.71 -2.12
CA ASP A 236 51.92 -3.57 -3.01
C ASP A 236 53.04 -3.84 -4.06
N TRP A 237 53.95 -4.77 -3.77
CA TRP A 237 55.01 -5.18 -4.70
C TRP A 237 54.50 -6.02 -5.89
N GLU A 238 53.33 -6.67 -5.80
CA GLU A 238 52.76 -7.41 -6.94
C GLU A 238 52.18 -6.48 -8.02
N ILE A 239 51.86 -5.23 -7.65
CA ILE A 239 51.35 -4.19 -8.56
C ILE A 239 52.50 -3.57 -9.37
N GLU A 240 53.71 -3.49 -8.79
CA GLU A 240 54.87 -2.82 -9.39
C GLU A 240 55.65 -3.71 -10.40
N PHE A 241 55.53 -5.04 -10.34
CA PHE A 241 56.39 -5.97 -11.10
C PHE A 241 55.67 -6.98 -12.04
N GLY A 242 54.41 -6.79 -12.42
CA GLY A 242 53.77 -7.59 -13.49
C GLY A 242 54.41 -7.37 -14.86
N PRO A 243 54.43 -8.31 -15.85
CA PRO A 243 53.50 -9.42 -16.11
C PRO A 243 54.13 -10.82 -16.37
N HIS A 244 55.41 -11.06 -16.06
CA HIS A 244 56.07 -12.34 -16.44
C HIS A 244 56.02 -13.38 -15.32
N ARG A 245 54.83 -13.97 -15.09
CA ARG A 245 54.66 -15.12 -14.20
C ARG A 245 54.84 -16.43 -14.98
N VAL A 246 55.80 -17.26 -14.58
CA VAL A 246 55.80 -18.69 -14.94
C VAL A 246 54.98 -19.43 -13.89
N LEU A 247 54.07 -20.33 -14.26
CA LEU A 247 53.29 -21.06 -13.25
C LEU A 247 54.18 -22.07 -12.53
N TYR A 248 53.93 -22.31 -11.23
CA TYR A 248 54.67 -23.30 -10.45
C TYR A 248 54.63 -24.68 -11.10
N LYS A 249 53.48 -25.07 -11.65
CA LYS A 249 53.31 -26.34 -12.38
C LYS A 249 54.34 -26.49 -13.50
N ASP A 250 54.64 -25.41 -14.22
CA ASP A 250 55.55 -25.45 -15.36
C ASP A 250 57.00 -25.59 -14.90
N LEU A 251 57.36 -24.96 -13.77
CA LEU A 251 58.67 -25.15 -13.13
C LEU A 251 58.84 -26.51 -12.48
N PHE A 252 57.78 -27.02 -11.85
CA PHE A 252 57.75 -28.36 -11.28
C PHE A 252 57.99 -29.39 -12.39
N HIS A 253 57.29 -29.27 -13.53
CA HIS A 253 57.55 -30.12 -14.68
C HIS A 253 58.94 -29.91 -15.28
N ALA A 254 59.39 -28.66 -15.42
CA ALA A 254 60.70 -28.35 -15.97
C ALA A 254 61.86 -28.96 -15.18
N THR A 255 61.71 -29.07 -13.85
CA THR A 255 62.72 -29.59 -12.91
C THR A 255 62.47 -31.03 -12.48
N GLU A 256 61.55 -31.74 -13.17
CA GLU A 256 61.10 -33.09 -12.83
C GLU A 256 60.65 -33.27 -11.38
N GLY A 257 60.04 -32.24 -10.79
CA GLY A 257 59.57 -32.23 -9.42
C GLY A 257 60.64 -31.87 -8.40
N PHE A 258 61.66 -31.10 -8.80
CA PHE A 258 62.79 -30.72 -7.95
C PHE A 258 63.57 -31.93 -7.42
N LYS A 259 63.84 -32.91 -8.28
CA LYS A 259 64.66 -34.08 -7.93
C LYS A 259 66.09 -33.65 -7.61
N ASN A 260 66.73 -34.38 -6.69
CA ASN A 260 68.12 -34.12 -6.32
C ASN A 260 69.10 -34.30 -7.50
N SER A 261 68.76 -35.15 -8.48
CA SER A 261 69.54 -35.35 -9.72
C SER A 261 69.61 -34.10 -10.61
N CYS A 262 68.71 -33.14 -10.42
CA CYS A 262 68.66 -31.89 -11.18
C CYS A 262 69.31 -30.72 -10.45
N ILE A 263 69.96 -30.93 -9.31
CA ILE A 263 70.58 -29.84 -8.54
C ILE A 263 71.84 -29.35 -9.26
N LEU A 264 71.88 -28.04 -9.55
CA LEU A 264 73.05 -27.32 -10.06
C LEU A 264 73.91 -26.75 -8.94
N GLY A 265 73.32 -26.45 -7.78
CA GLY A 265 74.04 -25.88 -6.66
C GLY A 265 73.19 -25.77 -5.40
N ILE A 266 73.85 -25.79 -4.24
CA ILE A 266 73.23 -25.62 -2.92
C ILE A 266 73.95 -24.46 -2.23
N GLY A 267 73.20 -23.48 -1.75
CA GLY A 267 73.72 -22.34 -1.00
C GLY A 267 72.87 -22.04 0.23
N GLY A 268 73.25 -21.02 1.00
CA GLY A 268 72.55 -20.64 2.24
C GLY A 268 71.08 -20.24 2.04
N PHE A 269 70.70 -19.85 0.83
CA PHE A 269 69.34 -19.41 0.47
C PHE A 269 68.53 -20.45 -0.31
N GLY A 270 68.96 -21.71 -0.30
CA GLY A 270 68.24 -22.83 -0.90
C GLY A 270 69.01 -23.56 -1.99
N ARG A 271 68.28 -24.23 -2.88
CA ARG A 271 68.83 -25.11 -3.91
C ARG A 271 68.48 -24.61 -5.30
N VAL A 272 69.43 -24.64 -6.21
CA VAL A 272 69.24 -24.30 -7.62
C VAL A 272 69.12 -25.59 -8.41
N TYR A 273 68.06 -25.70 -9.22
CA TYR A 273 67.77 -26.87 -10.05
C TYR A 273 67.90 -26.50 -11.53
N ARG A 274 68.48 -27.38 -12.33
CA ARG A 274 68.38 -27.33 -13.79
C ARG A 274 66.98 -27.75 -14.20
N GLY A 275 66.39 -27.02 -15.12
CA GLY A 275 65.13 -27.42 -15.75
C GLY A 275 65.06 -27.02 -17.20
N VAL A 276 64.10 -27.59 -17.92
CA VAL A 276 63.80 -27.23 -19.31
C VAL A 276 62.33 -26.85 -19.39
N LEU A 277 62.04 -25.62 -19.82
CA LEU A 277 60.67 -25.14 -19.95
C LEU A 277 59.88 -26.01 -20.94
N PRO A 278 58.68 -26.51 -20.58
CA PRO A 278 57.91 -27.40 -21.45
C PRO A 278 57.57 -26.76 -22.81
N THR A 279 57.22 -25.47 -22.77
CA THR A 279 56.69 -24.71 -23.92
C THR A 279 57.79 -24.19 -24.85
N SER A 280 58.87 -23.62 -24.30
CA SER A 280 59.93 -22.96 -25.10
C SER A 280 61.16 -23.84 -25.33
N LYS A 281 61.26 -25.00 -24.66
CA LYS A 281 62.44 -25.88 -24.63
C LYS A 281 63.73 -25.19 -24.17
N SER A 282 63.64 -24.01 -23.58
CA SER A 282 64.79 -23.26 -23.06
C SER A 282 65.30 -23.90 -21.77
N GLU A 283 66.62 -24.04 -21.64
CA GLU A 283 67.24 -24.40 -20.37
C GLU A 283 67.11 -23.24 -19.38
N ILE A 284 66.72 -23.58 -18.15
CA ILE A 284 66.54 -22.64 -17.06
C ILE A 284 67.21 -23.15 -15.78
N ALA A 285 67.62 -22.21 -14.93
CA ALA A 285 68.03 -22.49 -13.56
C ALA A 285 66.94 -21.98 -12.61
N VAL A 286 66.36 -22.88 -11.81
CA VAL A 286 65.28 -22.58 -10.87
C VAL A 286 65.83 -22.60 -9.44
N LYS A 287 65.93 -21.44 -8.80
CA LYS A 287 66.30 -21.34 -7.38
C LYS A 287 65.07 -21.55 -6.50
N ARG A 288 65.05 -22.65 -5.74
CA ARG A 288 64.03 -22.94 -4.72
C ARG A 288 64.56 -22.53 -3.34
N VAL A 289 63.91 -21.56 -2.74
CA VAL A 289 64.25 -21.05 -1.40
C VAL A 289 63.67 -21.99 -0.32
N SER A 290 64.48 -22.32 0.69
CA SER A 290 64.03 -23.11 1.86
C SER A 290 63.41 -22.22 2.94
N HIS A 291 62.31 -22.66 3.54
CA HIS A 291 61.44 -21.86 4.42
C HIS A 291 61.99 -21.75 5.85
N GLY A 292 61.90 -20.55 6.45
CA GLY A 292 62.25 -20.36 7.86
C GLY A 292 61.81 -19.05 8.56
N SER A 293 61.39 -17.99 7.86
CA SER A 293 60.87 -16.73 8.48
C SER A 293 60.43 -15.70 7.42
N ARG A 294 59.49 -14.79 7.74
CA ARG A 294 59.16 -13.58 6.94
C ARG A 294 60.40 -12.73 6.61
N GLN A 295 61.46 -12.83 7.41
CA GLN A 295 62.73 -12.14 7.21
C GLN A 295 63.52 -12.69 6.01
N GLY A 296 63.41 -13.99 5.70
CA GLY A 296 64.08 -14.61 4.55
C GLY A 296 63.49 -14.18 3.20
N MET A 297 62.18 -13.95 3.14
CA MET A 297 61.53 -13.43 1.93
C MET A 297 61.97 -12.00 1.62
N LYS A 298 62.08 -11.14 2.65
CA LYS A 298 62.55 -9.76 2.48
C LYS A 298 63.97 -9.70 1.94
N GLN A 299 64.87 -10.55 2.45
CA GLN A 299 66.25 -10.66 1.97
C GLN A 299 66.33 -11.21 0.54
N PHE A 300 65.50 -12.19 0.19
CA PHE A 300 65.42 -12.74 -1.17
C PHE A 300 64.96 -11.69 -2.19
N ILE A 301 63.96 -10.88 -1.85
CA ILE A 301 63.51 -9.76 -2.69
C ILE A 301 64.63 -8.73 -2.85
N THR A 302 65.37 -8.39 -1.79
CA THR A 302 66.54 -7.48 -1.87
C THR A 302 67.64 -8.05 -2.78
N GLU A 303 67.91 -9.35 -2.72
CA GLU A 303 68.89 -10.02 -3.60
C GLU A 303 68.47 -9.93 -5.08
N ILE A 304 67.19 -10.19 -5.38
CA ILE A 304 66.67 -10.16 -6.75
C ILE A 304 66.64 -8.74 -7.32
N VAL A 305 66.22 -7.75 -6.52
CA VAL A 305 66.26 -6.34 -6.94
C VAL A 305 67.69 -5.89 -7.20
N SER A 306 68.64 -6.30 -6.36
CA SER A 306 70.07 -5.98 -6.55
C SER A 306 70.66 -6.64 -7.81
N LEU A 307 70.27 -7.88 -8.13
CA LEU A 307 70.69 -8.60 -9.33
C LEU A 307 70.07 -8.01 -10.61
N GLY A 308 68.83 -7.54 -10.54
CA GLY A 308 68.15 -6.87 -11.66
C GLY A 308 68.78 -5.53 -12.05
N CYS A 309 69.45 -4.85 -11.09
CA CYS A 309 70.11 -3.56 -11.31
C CYS A 309 71.61 -3.65 -11.68
N LEU A 310 72.22 -4.84 -11.66
CA LEU A 310 73.63 -5.03 -12.03
C LEU A 310 73.77 -5.31 -13.54
N GLN A 311 73.84 -4.24 -14.34
CA GLN A 311 74.23 -4.32 -15.76
C GLN A 311 75.66 -3.81 -15.95
N HIS A 312 76.62 -4.73 -16.12
CA HIS A 312 77.99 -4.41 -16.48
C HIS A 312 78.41 -5.19 -17.73
N ARG A 313 79.21 -4.57 -18.62
CA ARG A 313 79.56 -5.09 -19.95
C ARG A 313 80.26 -6.45 -19.96
N ASN A 314 80.84 -6.86 -18.83
CA ASN A 314 81.59 -8.12 -18.66
C ASN A 314 80.90 -9.15 -17.75
N LEU A 315 79.63 -8.93 -17.37
CA LEU A 315 78.84 -9.87 -16.56
C LEU A 315 77.70 -10.43 -17.40
N ALA A 316 77.49 -11.74 -17.38
CA ALA A 316 76.37 -12.38 -18.08
C ALA A 316 75.05 -11.89 -17.49
N CYS A 317 74.16 -11.36 -18.34
CA CYS A 317 72.85 -10.85 -17.95
C CYS A 317 71.94 -12.00 -17.50
N ALA A 318 71.64 -12.10 -16.21
CA ALA A 318 70.70 -13.07 -15.69
C ALA A 318 69.25 -12.56 -15.85
N THR A 319 68.51 -13.09 -16.83
CA THR A 319 67.07 -12.85 -16.93
C THR A 319 66.37 -13.54 -15.76
N THR A 320 66.02 -12.77 -14.73
CA THR A 320 65.43 -13.30 -13.50
C THR A 320 63.90 -13.29 -13.62
N TRP A 321 63.30 -14.47 -13.62
CA TRP A 321 61.84 -14.65 -13.60
C TRP A 321 61.39 -14.92 -12.16
N LEU A 322 60.53 -14.06 -11.59
CA LEU A 322 60.00 -14.19 -10.23
C LEU A 322 58.72 -15.05 -10.22
N LEU A 323 58.54 -15.87 -9.17
CA LEU A 323 57.38 -16.75 -9.04
C LEU A 323 56.46 -16.48 -7.85
N SER A 324 55.21 -16.81 -8.14
CA SER A 324 54.00 -16.93 -7.31
C SER A 324 54.19 -17.67 -5.99
N THR A 325 53.63 -17.09 -4.94
CA THR A 325 53.34 -17.71 -3.65
C THR A 325 52.05 -18.55 -3.76
N GLN A 326 52.18 -19.85 -3.99
CA GLN A 326 51.15 -20.81 -3.60
C GLN A 326 51.76 -21.76 -2.57
N TRP A 327 51.29 -21.62 -1.33
CA TRP A 327 51.17 -22.70 -0.36
C TRP A 327 49.68 -22.96 -0.17
#